data_AF-A0A3A8TNC5-F1
#
_entry.id   AF-A0A3A8TNC5-F1
#
_cell.length_a   1.000
_cell.length_b   1.000
_cell.length_c   1.000
_cell.angle_alpha   90.00
_cell.angle_beta   90.00
_cell.angle_gamma   90.00
#
_symmetry.space_group_name_H-M   'P 1'
#
loop_
_entity.id
_entity.type
_entity.pdbx_description
1 polymer ?
#
loop_
_entity_poly.entity_id
_entity_poly.type
_entity_poly.pdbx_seq_one_letter_code
_entity_poly.pdbx_strand_id
1 'polypeptide(L)'
;MTENRRFYYLKLKENFYNSETMVILESMQDGLLYSNLLLKMYLMSLKSSGVLLLNDYLPHTVQTIATFTRHQVGTVERALKIFQEFGLVEILTDGAYYMSDIQLLIGQSSS
;
A
#
# COMPACT_ATOMS: atom_id res chain seq x y z
N MET A 1 20.72 26.11 -6.90
CA MET A 1 20.50 25.07 -5.88
C MET A 1 19.62 24.02 -6.52
N THR A 2 20.21 22.95 -7.05
CA THR A 2 19.45 21.84 -7.63
C THR A 2 18.74 21.18 -6.47
N GLU A 3 17.40 21.31 -6.37
CA GLU A 3 16.64 20.54 -5.39
C GLU A 3 16.95 19.07 -5.63
N ASN A 4 17.52 18.43 -4.60
CA ASN A 4 17.87 17.02 -4.64
C ASN A 4 16.56 16.21 -4.69
N ARG A 5 16.07 15.93 -5.91
CA ARG A 5 14.83 15.17 -6.10
C ARG A 5 15.08 13.74 -5.65
N ARG A 6 14.51 13.37 -4.50
CA ARG A 6 14.50 11.98 -4.03
C ARG A 6 13.44 11.21 -4.79
N PHE A 7 13.86 10.18 -5.52
CA PHE A 7 12.95 9.26 -6.20
C PHE A 7 12.70 8.06 -5.28
N TYR A 8 11.43 7.84 -4.96
CA TYR A 8 10.98 6.63 -4.28
C TYR A 8 10.37 5.70 -5.31
N TYR A 9 10.83 4.45 -5.35
CA TYR A 9 10.32 3.44 -6.28
C TYR A 9 10.05 2.13 -5.55
N LEU A 10 9.09 1.38 -6.08
CA LEU A 10 8.76 0.04 -5.61
C LEU A 10 9.54 -0.98 -6.44
N LYS A 11 10.41 -1.74 -5.80
CA LYS A 11 11.11 -2.88 -6.37
C LYS A 11 10.24 -4.13 -6.25
N LEU A 12 9.31 -4.29 -7.19
CA LEU A 12 8.47 -5.48 -7.27
C LEU A 12 9.29 -6.70 -7.69
N LYS A 13 9.04 -7.84 -7.05
CA LYS A 13 9.53 -9.14 -7.54
C LYS A 13 8.86 -9.46 -8.87
N GLU A 14 9.57 -10.15 -9.76
CA GLU A 14 9.04 -10.54 -11.08
C GLU A 14 7.72 -11.31 -10.99
N ASN A 15 7.56 -12.09 -9.92
CA ASN A 15 6.40 -12.93 -9.67
C ASN A 15 5.38 -12.29 -8.71
N PHE A 16 5.42 -10.97 -8.49
CA PHE A 16 4.53 -10.30 -7.52
C PHE A 16 3.06 -10.72 -7.71
N TYR A 17 2.53 -10.56 -8.92
CA TYR A 17 1.15 -10.93 -9.27
C TYR A 17 0.93 -12.44 -9.40
N ASN A 18 2.00 -13.23 -9.50
CA ASN A 18 1.93 -14.70 -9.60
C ASN A 18 2.18 -15.39 -8.25
N SER A 19 2.41 -14.62 -7.17
CA SER A 19 2.50 -15.18 -5.83
C SER A 19 1.15 -15.79 -5.42
N GLU A 20 1.19 -16.85 -4.60
CA GLU A 20 -0.01 -17.56 -4.15
C GLU A 20 -1.03 -16.60 -3.53
N THR A 21 -0.58 -15.70 -2.66
CA THR A 21 -1.42 -14.66 -2.03
C THR A 21 -2.10 -13.75 -3.05
N MET A 22 -1.38 -13.28 -4.07
CA MET A 22 -1.95 -12.40 -5.10
C MET A 22 -2.90 -13.13 -6.03
N VAL A 23 -2.61 -14.39 -6.40
CA VAL A 23 -3.51 -15.22 -7.19
C VAL A 23 -4.82 -15.47 -6.44
N ILE A 24 -4.75 -15.79 -5.15
CA ILE A 24 -5.94 -15.95 -4.30
C ILE A 24 -6.70 -14.63 -4.21
N LEU A 25 -6.02 -13.51 -3.95
CA LEU A 25 -6.64 -12.18 -3.87
C LEU A 25 -7.39 -11.81 -5.15
N GLU A 26 -6.77 -12.01 -6.32
CA GLU A 26 -7.38 -11.67 -7.62
C GLU A 26 -8.50 -12.62 -8.03
N SER A 27 -8.56 -13.83 -7.46
CA SER A 27 -9.66 -14.77 -7.68
C SER A 27 -10.94 -14.41 -6.92
N MET A 28 -10.86 -13.52 -5.93
CA MET A 28 -12.02 -13.06 -5.16
C MET A 28 -12.94 -12.16 -6.00
N GLN A 29 -14.19 -12.00 -5.56
CA GLN A 29 -15.05 -10.96 -6.10
C GLN A 29 -14.39 -9.59 -5.91
N ASP A 30 -14.33 -8.79 -6.97
CA ASP A 30 -13.61 -7.50 -7.02
C ASP A 30 -12.09 -7.63 -6.79
N GLY A 31 -11.51 -8.82 -6.91
CA GLY A 31 -10.10 -9.09 -6.62
C GLY A 31 -9.11 -8.22 -7.40
N LEU A 32 -9.40 -7.89 -8.66
CA LEU A 32 -8.60 -6.96 -9.45
C LEU A 32 -8.61 -5.53 -8.88
N LEU A 33 -9.72 -5.08 -8.29
CA LEU A 33 -9.79 -3.79 -7.61
C LEU A 33 -8.93 -3.81 -6.33
N TYR A 34 -8.95 -4.93 -5.59
CA TYR A 34 -8.12 -5.08 -4.39
C TYR A 34 -6.63 -5.13 -4.74
N SER A 35 -6.24 -5.88 -5.76
CA SER A 35 -4.86 -5.92 -6.27
C SER A 35 -4.36 -4.52 -6.68
N ASN A 36 -5.19 -3.75 -7.40
CA ASN A 36 -4.86 -2.37 -7.77
C ASN A 36 -4.74 -1.44 -6.55
N LEU A 37 -5.65 -1.57 -5.59
CA LEU A 37 -5.64 -0.79 -4.36
C LEU A 37 -4.39 -1.09 -3.52
N LEU A 38 -4.02 -2.36 -3.38
CA LEU A 38 -2.83 -2.79 -2.65
C LEU A 38 -1.57 -2.13 -3.22
N LEU A 39 -1.38 -2.19 -4.54
CA LEU A 39 -0.24 -1.54 -5.20
C LEU A 39 -0.21 -0.02 -4.94
N LYS A 40 -1.36 0.65 -5.02
CA LYS A 40 -1.45 2.09 -4.73
C LYS A 40 -1.11 2.40 -3.28
N MET A 41 -1.55 1.57 -2.32
CA MET A 41 -1.21 1.73 -0.90
C MET A 41 0.29 1.53 -0.63
N TYR A 42 0.93 0.55 -1.29
CA TYR A 42 2.39 0.40 -1.23
C TYR A 42 3.12 1.66 -1.74
N LEU A 43 2.66 2.25 -2.85
CA LEU A 43 3.23 3.49 -3.38
C LEU A 43 3.02 4.68 -2.43
N MET A 44 1.84 4.77 -1.80
CA MET A 44 1.53 5.83 -0.84
C MET A 44 2.44 5.78 0.40
N SER A 45 2.87 4.60 0.82
CA SER A 45 3.66 4.43 2.04
C SER A 45 5.18 4.52 1.83
N LEU A 46 5.66 4.60 0.59
CA LEU A 46 7.10 4.59 0.27
C LEU A 46 7.91 5.67 0.99
N LYS A 47 7.36 6.88 1.09
CA LYS A 47 8.04 8.02 1.73
C LYS A 47 8.14 7.86 3.25
N SER A 48 7.23 7.08 3.82
CA SER A 48 7.04 6.88 5.27
C SER A 48 7.42 5.45 5.68
N SER A 49 8.33 4.82 4.93
CA SER A 49 8.89 3.50 5.23
C SER A 49 7.84 2.42 5.51
N GLY A 50 6.70 2.47 4.82
CA GLY A 50 5.62 1.50 4.99
C GLY A 50 4.39 1.99 5.74
N VAL A 51 4.48 3.08 6.49
CA VAL A 51 3.32 3.65 7.19
C VAL A 51 2.52 4.54 6.25
N LEU A 52 1.19 4.44 6.23
CA LEU A 52 0.35 5.34 5.45
C LEU A 52 0.14 6.65 6.23
N LEU A 53 1.00 7.64 5.94
CA LEU A 53 0.92 8.98 6.52
C LEU A 53 0.56 10.04 5.47
N LEU A 54 -0.43 10.85 5.78
CA LEU A 54 -0.74 12.10 5.12
C LEU A 54 0.19 13.20 5.66
N ASN A 55 0.83 13.93 4.74
CA ASN A 55 1.75 15.03 5.05
C ASN A 55 2.89 14.65 6.03
N ASP A 56 3.32 13.39 6.03
CA ASP A 56 4.40 12.85 6.88
C ASP A 56 4.11 12.71 8.38
N TYR A 57 2.91 13.04 8.87
CA TYR A 57 2.61 12.94 10.32
C TYR A 57 1.20 12.46 10.68
N LEU A 58 0.21 12.57 9.80
CA LEU A 58 -1.17 12.18 10.13
C LEU A 58 -1.51 10.82 9.51
N PRO A 59 -1.92 9.80 10.28
CA PRO A 59 -2.36 8.52 9.72
C PRO A 59 -3.51 8.68 8.71
N HIS A 60 -3.41 8.00 7.58
CA HIS A 60 -4.48 7.95 6.60
C HIS A 60 -5.70 7.22 7.16
N THR A 61 -6.88 7.84 7.05
CA THR A 61 -8.17 7.18 7.28
C THR A 61 -8.66 6.48 6.01
N VAL A 62 -9.62 5.56 6.14
CA VAL A 62 -10.29 4.90 5.01
C VAL A 62 -10.79 5.91 3.98
N GLN A 63 -11.38 7.03 4.41
CA GLN A 63 -11.88 8.09 3.54
C GLN A 63 -10.76 8.70 2.69
N THR A 64 -9.61 8.96 3.31
CA THR A 64 -8.46 9.52 2.60
C THR A 64 -7.83 8.48 1.66
N ILE A 65 -7.72 7.22 2.07
CA ILE A 65 -7.23 6.14 1.18
C ILE A 65 -8.14 6.02 -0.04
N ALA A 66 -9.47 6.03 0.15
CA ALA A 66 -10.43 6.00 -0.95
C ALA A 66 -10.24 7.18 -1.93
N THR A 67 -10.07 8.38 -1.39
CA THR A 67 -9.85 9.61 -2.18
C THR A 67 -8.56 9.52 -3.01
N PHE A 68 -7.43 9.18 -2.38
CA PHE A 68 -6.13 9.19 -3.03
C PHE A 68 -5.94 8.00 -3.98
N THR A 69 -6.56 6.86 -3.69
CA THR A 69 -6.48 5.67 -4.55
C THR A 69 -7.57 5.63 -5.61
N ARG A 70 -8.55 6.54 -5.57
CA ARG A 70 -9.71 6.62 -6.46
C ARG A 70 -10.57 5.35 -6.43
N HIS A 71 -10.84 4.86 -5.22
CA HIS A 71 -11.76 3.76 -4.98
C HIS A 71 -12.97 4.24 -4.16
N GLN A 72 -14.07 3.50 -4.23
CA GLN A 72 -15.19 3.76 -3.34
C GLN A 72 -14.79 3.42 -1.91
N VAL A 73 -15.28 4.20 -0.94
CA VAL A 73 -14.98 3.99 0.50
C VAL A 73 -15.29 2.56 0.93
N GLY A 74 -16.46 2.03 0.56
CA GLY A 74 -16.83 0.65 0.89
C GLY A 74 -15.94 -0.42 0.23
N THR A 75 -15.31 -0.12 -0.92
CA THR A 75 -14.30 -1.03 -1.51
C THR A 75 -13.04 -1.05 -0.65
N VAL A 76 -12.59 0.12 -0.19
CA VAL A 76 -11.40 0.24 0.69
C VAL A 76 -11.64 -0.45 2.03
N GLU A 77 -12.81 -0.29 2.65
CA GLU A 77 -13.15 -0.96 3.91
C GLU A 77 -13.08 -2.49 3.81
N ARG A 78 -13.63 -3.04 2.72
CA ARG A 78 -13.59 -4.49 2.48
C ARG A 78 -12.16 -4.95 2.20
N ALA A 79 -11.44 -4.23 1.35
CA ALA A 79 -10.07 -4.56 0.99
C ALA A 79 -9.13 -4.54 2.20
N LEU A 80 -9.23 -3.52 3.08
CA LEU A 80 -8.41 -3.44 4.29
C LEU A 80 -8.58 -4.65 5.20
N LYS A 81 -9.82 -5.13 5.38
CA LYS A 81 -10.08 -6.37 6.15
C LYS A 81 -9.39 -7.57 5.52
N ILE A 82 -9.53 -7.75 4.21
CA ILE A 82 -8.89 -8.84 3.46
C ILE A 82 -7.36 -8.73 3.57
N PHE A 83 -6.80 -7.53 3.42
CA PHE A 83 -5.35 -7.30 3.53
C PHE A 83 -4.83 -7.62 4.93
N GLN A 84 -5.58 -7.32 5.98
CA GLN A 84 -5.23 -7.70 7.35
C GLN A 84 -5.27 -9.22 7.55
N GLU A 85 -6.31 -9.90 7.05
CA GLU A 85 -6.42 -11.36 7.10
C GLU A 85 -5.26 -12.05 6.36
N PHE A 86 -4.81 -11.46 5.25
CA PHE A 86 -3.72 -11.99 4.43
C PHE A 86 -2.33 -11.56 4.95
N GLY A 87 -2.27 -10.76 6.02
CA GLY A 87 -1.02 -10.24 6.59
C GLY A 87 -0.31 -9.21 5.71
N LEU A 88 -1.00 -8.62 4.72
CA LEU A 88 -0.47 -7.60 3.80
C LEU A 88 -0.48 -6.19 4.41
N VAL A 89 -1.36 -5.96 5.39
CA VAL A 89 -1.48 -4.70 6.12
C VAL A 89 -1.64 -4.98 7.62
N GLU A 90 -0.90 -4.25 8.44
CA GLU A 90 -1.03 -4.25 9.90
C GLU A 90 -1.60 -2.91 10.39
N ILE A 91 -2.33 -2.92 11.51
CA ILE A 91 -2.74 -1.70 12.21
C ILE A 91 -1.83 -1.52 13.42
N LEU A 92 -1.10 -0.41 13.43
CA LEU A 92 -0.22 -0.03 14.53
C LEU A 92 -1.03 0.41 15.76
N THR A 93 -0.36 0.52 16.91
CA THR A 93 -1.01 0.91 18.18
C THR A 93 -1.66 2.29 18.16
N ASP A 94 -1.22 3.17 17.27
CA ASP A 94 -1.78 4.52 17.04
C ASP A 94 -2.90 4.54 16.00
N GLY A 95 -3.29 3.37 15.47
CA GLY A 95 -4.32 3.22 14.44
C GLY A 95 -3.82 3.45 13.02
N ALA A 96 -2.53 3.69 12.80
CA ALA A 96 -1.97 3.83 11.47
C ALA A 96 -1.88 2.49 10.74
N TYR A 97 -2.12 2.50 9.43
CA TYR A 97 -1.92 1.33 8.57
C TYR A 97 -0.44 1.23 8.19
N TYR A 98 0.15 0.05 8.41
CA TYR A 98 1.49 -0.30 7.99
C TYR A 98 1.42 -1.37 6.90
N MET A 99 2.14 -1.14 5.80
CA MET A 99 2.25 -2.09 4.69
C MET A 99 3.29 -3.16 5.01
N SER A 100 2.84 -4.39 5.23
CA SER A 100 3.73 -5.51 5.53
C SER A 100 4.69 -5.79 4.38
N ASP A 101 5.90 -6.26 4.70
CA ASP A 101 6.97 -6.61 3.76
C ASP A 101 7.44 -5.50 2.81
N ILE A 102 6.97 -4.26 2.98
CA ILE A 102 7.37 -3.11 2.15
C ILE A 102 8.88 -2.84 2.22
N GLN A 103 9.55 -3.19 3.32
CA GLN A 103 11.00 -3.04 3.44
C GLN A 103 11.77 -3.94 2.47
N LEU A 104 11.19 -5.08 2.06
CA LEU A 104 11.75 -5.95 1.03
C LEU A 104 11.52 -5.41 -0.38
N LEU A 105 10.64 -4.41 -0.52
CA LEU A 105 10.20 -3.82 -1.79
C LEU A 105 10.69 -2.37 -1.97
N ILE A 106 11.22 -1.70 -0.95
CA ILE A 106 11.74 -0.33 -1.08
C ILE A 106 13.19 -0.37 -1.60
N GLY A 107 13.42 0.31 -2.71
CA GLY A 107 14.76 0.76 -3.10
C GLY A 107 14.86 2.28 -2.98
N GLN A 108 16.02 2.77 -2.55
CA GLN A 108 16.33 4.21 -2.56
C GLN A 108 17.50 4.44 -3.50
N SER A 109 17.40 5.45 -4.37
CA SER A 109 18.51 5.94 -5.18
C SER A 109 18.60 7.45 -5.03
N SER A 110 19.79 7.94 -4.77
CA SER A 110 20.12 9.36 -4.81
C SER A 110 20.77 9.65 -6.17
N SER A 111 20.35 10.71 -6.85
CA SER A 111 21.04 11.26 -8.02
C SER A 111 21.93 12.42 -7.61
#